data_AF-A0A7V8YWD2-F1
#
_entry.id   AF-A0A7V8YWD2-F1
#
_cell.length_a   1.000
_cell.length_b   1.000
_cell.length_c   1.000
_cell.angle_alpha   90.00
_cell.angle_beta   90.00
_cell.angle_gamma   90.00
#
_symmetry.space_group_name_H-M   'P 1'
#
loop_
_entity.id
_entity.type
_entity.pdbx_description
1 polymer ?
#
loop_
_entity_poly.entity_id
_entity_poly.type
_entity_poly.pdbx_seq_one_letter_code
_entity_poly.pdbx_strand_id
1 'polypeptide(L)'
;MFDSVVVDVAFGLIFVFVILSLACSALNETISSIFNWRAEFLRQGIANLLEPANLDRGLEHTGKLLEHPLLNALVRPMGPRSKRRRYPSYVPSRTFVAALLDFDRAGAGRNVEEAIAAVPSEDARRALAVLYERADGDVTRFTRDAERWFDDSMERVSGWYRRRVQKMLWVLALALVVSLNVDSLRIAEQLWTQKAVRAAVVARAEAVRPAAGSSSVRAIARDVTELDQLAIPIGWTAESRPDGKGEWLLRIVVKILGLLLTAAALTLGAPFWFDVLSKVARLRSAGAPPPATDAVRRGEGEETRAGPGAAGLASAPEVKG
;
A
#
# COMPACT_ATOMS: atom_id res chain seq x y z
N MET A 1 -22.69 -10.78 26.49
CA MET A 1 -21.33 -10.69 25.94
C MET A 1 -21.20 -11.80 24.92
N PHE A 2 -21.23 -11.50 23.61
CA PHE A 2 -21.13 -12.54 22.59
C PHE A 2 -19.65 -12.97 22.47
N ASP A 3 -19.27 -13.89 23.34
CA ASP A 3 -17.98 -14.58 23.42
C ASP A 3 -17.86 -15.57 22.25
N SER A 4 -17.98 -15.06 21.01
CA SER A 4 -17.98 -15.90 19.82
C SER A 4 -16.55 -16.27 19.48
N VAL A 5 -16.20 -17.52 19.80
CA VAL A 5 -14.90 -18.14 19.44
C VAL A 5 -14.58 -17.91 17.95
N VAL A 6 -15.59 -17.92 17.08
CA VAL A 6 -15.43 -17.66 15.64
C VAL A 6 -14.91 -16.24 15.38
N VAL A 7 -15.48 -15.23 16.04
CA VAL A 7 -15.06 -13.83 15.87
C VAL A 7 -13.64 -13.61 16.40
N ASP A 8 -13.30 -14.23 17.54
CA ASP A 8 -11.96 -14.16 18.12
C ASP A 8 -10.89 -14.80 17.22
N VAL A 9 -11.18 -15.97 16.66
CA VAL A 9 -10.29 -16.65 15.72
C VAL A 9 -10.10 -15.83 14.45
N ALA A 10 -11.19 -15.30 13.88
CA ALA A 10 -11.12 -14.43 12.71
C ALA A 10 -10.29 -13.18 13.01
N PHE A 11 -10.52 -12.53 14.15
CA PHE A 11 -9.80 -11.33 14.57
C PHE A 11 -8.29 -11.60 14.72
N GLY A 12 -7.92 -12.71 15.35
CA GLY A 12 -6.52 -13.11 15.48
C GLY A 12 -5.86 -13.46 14.15
N LEU A 13 -6.57 -14.14 13.25
CA LEU A 13 -6.05 -14.47 11.92
C LEU A 13 -5.83 -13.21 11.06
N ILE A 14 -6.80 -12.28 11.09
CA ILE A 14 -6.68 -10.98 10.40
C ILE A 14 -5.48 -10.21 10.93
N PHE A 15 -5.27 -10.19 12.25
CA PHE A 15 -4.13 -9.53 12.87
C PHE A 15 -2.79 -10.11 12.38
N VAL A 16 -2.67 -11.43 12.27
CA VAL A 16 -1.48 -12.06 11.69
C VAL A 16 -1.28 -11.63 10.23
N PHE A 17 -2.35 -11.59 9.43
CA PHE A 17 -2.25 -11.10 8.04
C PHE A 17 -1.84 -9.63 7.95
N VAL A 18 -2.29 -8.77 8.86
CA VAL A 18 -1.84 -7.38 8.94
C VAL A 18 -0.33 -7.30 9.12
N ILE A 19 0.23 -8.01 10.12
CA ILE A 19 1.67 -7.94 10.41
C ILE A 19 2.50 -8.49 9.25
N LEU A 20 2.10 -9.64 8.69
CA LEU A 20 2.83 -10.24 7.57
C LEU A 20 2.72 -9.39 6.29
N SER A 21 1.58 -8.75 6.06
CA SER A 21 1.41 -7.82 4.93
C SER A 21 2.25 -6.56 5.09
N LEU A 22 2.43 -6.08 6.32
CA LEU A 22 3.36 -4.99 6.62
C LEU A 22 4.80 -5.41 6.34
N ALA A 23 5.22 -6.60 6.80
CA ALA A 23 6.55 -7.15 6.51
C ALA A 23 6.79 -7.28 5.00
N CYS A 24 5.83 -7.81 4.25
CA CYS A 24 5.90 -7.90 2.79
C CYS A 24 6.02 -6.51 2.13
N SER A 25 5.27 -5.52 2.61
CA SER A 25 5.33 -4.14 2.12
C SER A 25 6.70 -3.50 2.36
N ALA A 26 7.29 -3.70 3.53
CA ALA A 26 8.63 -3.20 3.86
C ALA A 26 9.74 -3.85 3.02
N LEU A 27 9.66 -5.16 2.78
CA LEU A 27 10.57 -5.85 1.88
C LEU A 27 10.45 -5.32 0.46
N ASN A 28 9.22 -5.17 -0.04
CA ASN A 28 8.94 -4.59 -1.35
C ASN A 28 9.47 -3.16 -1.48
N GLU A 29 9.32 -2.32 -0.47
CA GLU A 29 9.86 -0.95 -0.44
C GLU A 29 11.39 -0.96 -0.45
N THR A 30 12.02 -1.79 0.38
CA THR A 30 13.47 -1.91 0.47
C THR A 30 14.05 -2.32 -0.89
N ILE A 31 13.50 -3.36 -1.51
CA ILE A 31 13.91 -3.83 -2.84
C ILE A 31 13.68 -2.72 -3.89
N SER A 32 12.50 -2.11 -3.92
CA SER A 32 12.19 -1.03 -4.87
C SER A 32 13.13 0.16 -4.73
N SER A 33 13.53 0.49 -3.50
CA SER A 33 14.43 1.61 -3.21
C SER A 33 15.88 1.33 -3.64
N ILE A 34 16.36 0.10 -3.43
CA ILE A 34 17.72 -0.31 -3.79
C ILE A 34 17.86 -0.36 -5.31
N PHE A 35 16.88 -0.93 -6.01
CA PHE A 35 16.96 -1.13 -7.45
C PHE A 35 16.46 0.06 -8.30
N ASN A 36 15.94 1.13 -7.68
CA ASN A 36 15.44 2.34 -8.38
C ASN A 36 14.48 2.03 -9.54
N TRP A 37 13.67 0.98 -9.44
CA TRP A 37 12.88 0.48 -10.56
C TRP A 37 11.96 1.53 -11.17
N ARG A 38 11.34 2.37 -10.34
CA ARG A 38 10.46 3.43 -10.85
C ARG A 38 11.18 4.38 -11.81
N ALA A 39 12.40 4.78 -11.48
CA ALA A 39 13.21 5.64 -12.35
C ALA A 39 13.62 4.94 -13.64
N GLU A 40 13.94 3.64 -13.56
CA GLU A 40 14.31 2.86 -14.74
C GLU A 40 13.12 2.62 -15.67
N PHE A 41 11.93 2.32 -15.13
CA PHE A 41 10.70 2.21 -15.92
C PHE A 41 10.34 3.53 -16.59
N LEU A 42 10.52 4.67 -15.90
CA LEU A 42 10.33 5.98 -16.50
C LEU A 42 11.30 6.20 -17.66
N ARG A 43 12.58 5.90 -17.46
CA ARG A 43 13.63 6.03 -18.49
C ARG A 43 13.32 5.17 -19.72
N GLN A 44 12.95 3.91 -19.51
CA GLN A 44 12.53 3.00 -20.59
C GLN A 44 11.21 3.46 -21.24
N GLY A 45 10.32 4.07 -20.47
CA GLY A 45 9.07 4.64 -20.96
C GLY A 45 9.30 5.79 -21.92
N ILE A 46 10.16 6.74 -21.55
CA ILE A 46 10.58 7.85 -22.42
C ILE A 46 11.34 7.31 -23.64
N ALA A 47 12.23 6.34 -23.44
CA ALA A 47 12.96 5.73 -24.55
C ALA A 47 12.04 5.06 -25.57
N ASN A 48 11.03 4.31 -25.11
CA ASN A 48 10.01 3.72 -25.99
C ASN A 48 9.06 4.76 -26.61
N LEU A 49 8.86 5.91 -25.96
CA LEU A 49 8.08 7.01 -26.51
C LEU A 49 8.83 7.68 -27.68
N LEU A 50 10.15 7.86 -27.54
CA LEU A 50 10.99 8.49 -28.55
C LEU A 50 11.35 7.52 -29.67
N GLU A 51 11.72 6.28 -29.37
CA GLU A 51 12.20 5.31 -30.36
C GLU A 51 11.54 3.94 -30.13
N PRO A 52 10.23 3.79 -30.45
CA PRO A 52 9.51 2.54 -30.23
C PRO A 52 10.11 1.33 -30.98
N ALA A 53 10.80 1.56 -32.10
CA ALA A 53 11.44 0.50 -32.89
C ALA A 53 12.84 0.11 -32.38
N ASN A 54 13.53 0.96 -31.63
CA ASN A 54 14.91 0.72 -31.19
C ASN A 54 15.13 1.31 -29.79
N LEU A 55 15.02 0.44 -28.78
CA LEU A 55 15.17 0.83 -27.38
C LEU A 55 16.56 1.43 -27.08
N ASP A 56 17.63 0.92 -27.69
CA ASP A 56 18.99 1.40 -27.39
C ASP A 56 19.18 2.85 -27.86
N ARG A 57 18.71 3.18 -29.07
CA ARG A 57 18.67 4.58 -29.55
C ARG A 57 17.75 5.44 -28.68
N GLY A 58 16.59 4.91 -28.30
CA GLY A 58 15.67 5.61 -27.41
C GLY A 58 16.28 5.96 -26.07
N LEU A 59 17.07 5.04 -25.49
CA LEU A 59 17.79 5.25 -24.24
C LEU A 59 18.90 6.30 -24.39
N GLU A 60 19.57 6.37 -25.54
CA GLU A 60 20.54 7.41 -25.86
C GLU A 60 19.89 8.80 -25.96
N HIS A 61 18.81 8.93 -26.75
CA HIS A 61 18.04 10.17 -26.89
C HIS A 61 17.45 10.63 -25.55
N THR A 62 16.90 9.70 -24.77
CA THR A 62 16.41 9.96 -23.41
C THR A 62 17.54 10.44 -22.50
N GLY A 63 18.71 9.82 -22.59
CA GLY A 63 19.90 10.21 -21.86
C GLY A 63 20.25 11.67 -22.09
N LYS A 64 20.41 12.05 -23.38
CA LYS A 64 20.68 13.43 -23.83
C LYS A 64 19.58 14.41 -23.39
N LEU A 65 18.31 14.04 -23.55
CA LEU A 65 17.17 14.87 -23.13
C LEU A 65 17.21 15.19 -21.64
N LEU A 66 17.57 14.21 -20.81
CA LEU A 66 17.66 14.38 -19.36
C LEU A 66 18.87 15.22 -18.92
N GLU A 67 19.82 15.50 -19.82
CA GLU A 67 20.91 16.46 -19.57
C GLU A 67 20.49 17.92 -19.82
N HIS A 68 19.32 18.14 -20.43
CA HIS A 68 18.78 19.46 -20.72
C HIS A 68 18.64 20.32 -19.45
N PRO A 69 18.94 21.64 -19.46
CA PRO A 69 18.86 22.51 -18.28
C PRO A 69 17.53 22.48 -17.51
N LEU A 70 16.42 22.22 -18.20
CA LEU A 70 15.10 22.10 -17.58
C LEU A 70 14.88 20.78 -16.82
N LEU A 71 15.61 19.71 -17.20
CA LEU A 71 15.43 18.35 -16.66
C LEU A 71 16.62 17.89 -15.81
N ASN A 72 17.81 18.45 -16.02
CA ASN A 72 19.03 18.00 -15.36
C ASN A 72 18.98 18.14 -13.83
N ALA A 73 18.24 19.13 -13.31
CA ALA A 73 18.03 19.33 -11.88
C ALA A 73 17.26 18.16 -11.22
N LEU A 74 16.49 17.41 -12.02
CA LEU A 74 15.80 16.20 -11.57
C LEU A 74 16.75 14.99 -11.51
N VAL A 75 17.87 15.04 -12.24
CA VAL A 75 18.88 13.98 -12.28
C VAL A 75 19.91 14.23 -11.18
N ARG A 76 19.98 13.32 -10.20
CA ARG A 76 20.91 13.47 -9.07
C ARG A 76 22.20 12.67 -9.32
N PRO A 77 23.39 13.26 -9.12
CA PRO A 77 24.62 12.48 -9.11
C PRO A 77 24.63 11.53 -7.89
N MET A 78 25.10 10.29 -8.05
CA MET A 78 25.22 9.34 -6.93
C MET A 78 26.43 9.63 -6.01
N GLY A 79 26.97 10.84 -6.04
CA GLY A 79 28.10 11.29 -5.24
C GLY A 79 29.07 12.16 -6.04
N PRO A 80 30.02 12.84 -5.38
CA PRO A 80 30.91 13.82 -6.02
C PRO A 80 31.82 13.25 -7.12
N ARG A 81 32.09 11.94 -7.07
CA ARG A 81 33.01 11.24 -7.98
C ARG A 81 32.36 10.11 -8.78
N SER A 82 31.06 9.88 -8.62
CA SER A 82 30.38 8.79 -9.31
C SER A 82 29.96 9.21 -10.71
N LYS A 83 30.36 8.45 -11.72
CA LYS A 83 29.82 8.60 -13.09
C LYS A 83 28.36 8.12 -13.20
N ARG A 84 27.84 7.42 -12.18
CA ARG A 84 26.46 6.92 -12.18
C ARG A 84 25.50 8.02 -11.79
N ARG A 85 24.44 8.17 -12.59
CA ARG A 85 23.37 9.13 -12.36
C ARG A 85 22.13 8.41 -11.82
N ARG A 86 21.44 9.04 -10.88
CA ARG A 86 20.14 8.59 -10.39
C ARG A 86 19.06 9.36 -11.15
N TYR A 87 18.39 8.65 -12.04
CA TYR A 87 17.30 9.20 -12.83
C TYR A 87 16.07 9.50 -11.96
N PRO A 88 15.25 10.48 -12.34
CA PRO A 88 14.06 10.83 -11.59
C PRO A 88 13.01 9.72 -11.67
N SER A 89 12.18 9.63 -10.63
CA SER A 89 11.03 8.72 -10.58
C SER A 89 9.75 9.31 -11.18
N TYR A 90 9.77 10.59 -11.54
CA TYR A 90 8.69 11.29 -12.20
C TYR A 90 9.26 12.53 -12.90
N VAL A 91 8.74 12.85 -14.08
CA VAL A 91 9.07 14.06 -14.83
C VAL A 91 7.74 14.76 -15.13
N PRO A 92 7.56 16.05 -14.77
CA PRO A 92 6.36 16.81 -15.13
C PRO A 92 6.22 16.95 -16.65
N SER A 93 5.01 16.73 -17.19
CA SER A 93 4.72 16.79 -18.62
C SER A 93 5.12 18.12 -19.25
N ARG A 94 4.76 19.24 -18.60
CA ARG A 94 5.14 20.60 -19.04
C ARG A 94 6.66 20.77 -19.19
N THR A 95 7.43 20.29 -18.23
CA THR A 95 8.90 20.40 -18.26
C THR A 95 9.50 19.50 -19.33
N PHE A 96 8.93 18.30 -19.50
CA PHE A 96 9.32 17.37 -20.58
C PHE A 96 9.08 17.97 -21.96
N VAL A 97 7.88 18.47 -22.23
CA VAL A 97 7.52 19.05 -23.55
C VAL A 97 8.39 20.26 -23.85
N ALA A 98 8.58 21.16 -22.88
CA ALA A 98 9.46 22.30 -23.03
C ALA A 98 10.90 21.88 -23.38
N ALA A 99 11.46 20.89 -22.66
CA ALA A 99 12.80 20.38 -22.93
C ALA A 99 12.91 19.64 -24.28
N LEU A 100 11.86 18.93 -24.69
CA LEU A 100 11.83 18.20 -25.95
C LEU A 100 11.81 19.16 -27.14
N LEU A 101 11.04 20.25 -27.05
CA LEU A 101 10.99 21.29 -28.08
C LEU A 101 12.24 22.20 -28.08
N ASP A 102 13.06 22.13 -27.02
CA ASP A 102 14.32 22.88 -26.87
C ASP A 102 15.57 21.99 -27.04
N PHE A 103 15.40 20.72 -27.44
CA PHE A 103 16.40 19.65 -27.33
C PHE A 103 17.78 19.96 -27.95
N ASP A 104 17.82 20.64 -29.10
CA ASP A 104 19.07 21.00 -29.81
C ASP A 104 19.11 22.50 -30.16
N ARG A 105 18.42 23.34 -29.38
CA ARG A 105 18.33 24.78 -29.63
C ARG A 105 19.59 25.51 -29.17
N ALA A 106 20.66 25.38 -29.96
CA ALA A 106 21.72 26.37 -30.00
C ALA A 106 21.37 27.61 -30.88
N GLY A 107 20.09 27.84 -31.21
CA GLY A 107 19.66 29.03 -31.97
C GLY A 107 18.48 28.90 -32.95
N ALA A 108 17.69 27.82 -32.95
CA ALA A 108 16.52 27.71 -33.85
C ALA A 108 15.34 28.58 -33.34
N GLY A 109 14.68 29.30 -34.24
CA GLY A 109 13.91 30.53 -34.01
C GLY A 109 12.65 30.41 -33.14
N ARG A 110 11.86 31.48 -33.06
CA ARG A 110 10.68 31.58 -32.17
C ARG A 110 9.52 30.64 -32.52
N ASN A 111 9.62 29.86 -33.60
CA ASN A 111 8.50 29.12 -34.17
C ASN A 111 8.46 27.64 -33.75
N VAL A 112 7.27 27.05 -33.72
CA VAL A 112 7.02 25.70 -33.19
C VAL A 112 7.40 24.61 -34.20
N GLU A 113 7.24 24.86 -35.49
CA GLU A 113 7.56 23.92 -36.56
C GLU A 113 9.06 23.64 -36.63
N GLU A 114 9.89 24.66 -36.45
CA GLU A 114 11.35 24.51 -36.33
C GLU A 114 11.74 23.71 -35.07
N ALA A 115 11.00 23.93 -33.97
CA ALA A 115 11.18 23.18 -32.72
C ALA A 115 10.94 21.68 -32.93
N ILE A 116 9.84 21.36 -33.61
CA ILE A 116 9.44 20.00 -33.93
C ILE A 116 10.49 19.37 -34.87
N ALA A 117 10.95 20.11 -35.88
CA ALA A 117 11.97 19.64 -36.82
C ALA A 117 13.31 19.28 -36.14
N ALA A 118 13.67 20.01 -35.07
CA ALA A 118 14.89 19.78 -34.30
C ALA A 118 14.82 18.58 -33.34
N VAL A 119 13.64 17.97 -33.13
CA VAL A 119 13.53 16.76 -32.31
C VAL A 119 14.27 15.61 -32.99
N PRO A 120 15.23 14.95 -32.31
CA PRO A 120 16.10 13.94 -32.92
C PRO A 120 15.33 12.67 -33.34
N SER A 121 14.29 12.33 -32.57
CA SER A 121 13.43 11.18 -32.83
C SER A 121 12.47 11.48 -33.96
N GLU A 122 12.47 10.61 -34.97
CA GLU A 122 11.53 10.71 -36.09
C GLU A 122 10.09 10.45 -35.67
N ASP A 123 9.86 9.45 -34.81
CA ASP A 123 8.53 9.09 -34.34
C ASP A 123 7.91 10.19 -33.46
N ALA A 124 8.71 10.76 -32.54
CA ALA A 124 8.26 11.89 -31.71
C ALA A 124 8.01 13.14 -32.57
N ARG A 125 8.86 13.42 -33.56
CA ARG A 125 8.67 14.54 -34.49
C ARG A 125 7.37 14.40 -35.28
N ARG A 126 7.09 13.20 -35.82
CA ARG A 126 5.83 12.92 -36.53
C ARG A 126 4.61 13.07 -35.60
N ALA A 127 4.69 12.56 -34.37
CA ALA A 127 3.60 12.70 -33.40
C ALA A 127 3.32 14.16 -33.07
N LEU A 128 4.36 14.95 -32.77
CA LEU A 128 4.23 16.38 -32.48
C LEU A 128 3.71 17.18 -33.68
N ALA A 129 4.15 16.86 -34.90
CA ALA A 129 3.64 17.51 -36.12
C ALA A 129 2.12 17.31 -36.27
N VAL A 130 1.62 16.09 -36.09
CA VAL A 130 0.18 15.79 -36.14
C VAL A 130 -0.59 16.56 -35.05
N LEU A 131 -0.04 16.66 -33.84
CA LEU A 131 -0.67 17.42 -32.75
C LEU A 131 -0.69 18.93 -33.07
N TYR A 132 0.36 19.44 -33.70
CA TYR A 132 0.45 20.84 -34.09
C TYR A 132 -0.53 21.20 -35.22
N GLU A 133 -0.63 20.35 -36.26
CA GLU A 133 -1.63 20.49 -37.32
C GLU A 133 -3.06 20.47 -36.76
N ARG A 134 -3.35 19.55 -35.82
CA ARG A 134 -4.65 19.47 -35.15
C ARG A 134 -4.98 20.71 -34.31
N ALA A 135 -3.95 21.38 -33.80
CA ALA A 135 -4.09 22.62 -33.03
C ALA A 135 -4.33 23.84 -33.93
N ASP A 136 -4.27 23.70 -35.26
CA ASP A 136 -4.46 24.79 -36.23
C ASP A 136 -3.50 25.97 -35.99
N GLY A 137 -2.24 25.65 -35.60
CA GLY A 137 -1.22 26.65 -35.26
C GLY A 137 -1.36 27.30 -33.88
N ASP A 138 -2.38 26.97 -33.08
CA ASP A 138 -2.51 27.46 -31.70
C ASP A 138 -1.47 26.79 -30.79
N VAL A 139 -0.43 27.54 -30.42
CA VAL A 139 0.68 27.09 -29.56
C VAL A 139 0.19 26.62 -28.17
N THR A 140 -0.82 27.27 -27.60
CA THR A 140 -1.34 26.92 -26.27
C THR A 140 -2.07 25.58 -26.33
N ARG A 141 -2.89 25.40 -27.36
CA ARG A 141 -3.59 24.14 -27.59
C ARG A 141 -2.62 23.00 -27.93
N PHE A 142 -1.66 23.26 -28.82
CA PHE A 142 -0.59 22.32 -29.15
C PHE A 142 0.17 21.86 -27.91
N THR A 143 0.61 22.81 -27.06
CA THR A 143 1.37 22.48 -25.83
C THR A 143 0.56 21.57 -24.92
N ARG A 144 -0.73 21.86 -24.72
CA ARG A 144 -1.63 21.02 -23.92
C ARG A 144 -1.79 19.62 -24.52
N ASP A 145 -1.95 19.52 -25.83
CA ASP A 145 -2.12 18.25 -26.52
C ASP A 145 -0.82 17.42 -26.48
N ALA A 146 0.35 18.05 -26.56
CA ALA A 146 1.66 17.42 -26.39
C ALA A 146 1.91 16.95 -24.95
N GLU A 147 1.53 17.75 -23.94
CA GLU A 147 1.58 17.35 -22.53
C GLU A 147 0.71 16.12 -22.28
N ARG A 148 -0.51 16.12 -22.83
CA ARG A 148 -1.44 14.99 -22.72
C ARG A 148 -0.90 13.73 -23.40
N TRP A 149 -0.31 13.86 -24.58
CA TRP A 149 0.33 12.73 -25.28
C TRP A 149 1.44 12.07 -24.44
N PHE A 150 2.24 12.88 -23.74
CA PHE A 150 3.23 12.37 -22.80
C PHE A 150 2.57 11.68 -21.59
N ASP A 151 1.56 12.29 -20.97
CA ASP A 151 0.87 11.73 -19.81
C ASP A 151 0.19 10.40 -20.13
N ASP A 152 -0.52 10.30 -21.26
CA ASP A 152 -1.14 9.07 -21.74
C ASP A 152 -0.08 7.96 -21.95
N SER A 153 1.09 8.34 -22.46
CA SER A 153 2.22 7.42 -22.63
C SER A 153 2.80 6.94 -21.29
N MET A 154 2.90 7.84 -20.30
CA MET A 154 3.37 7.52 -18.95
C MET A 154 2.35 6.70 -18.14
N GLU A 155 1.06 6.81 -18.43
CA GLU A 155 0.04 5.96 -17.84
C GLU A 155 0.24 4.49 -18.25
N ARG A 156 0.53 4.24 -19.54
CA ARG A 156 0.86 2.89 -20.03
C ARG A 156 2.10 2.31 -19.36
N VAL A 157 3.16 3.11 -19.20
CA VAL A 157 4.40 2.74 -18.50
C VAL A 157 4.12 2.42 -17.03
N SER A 158 3.28 3.22 -16.38
CA SER A 158 2.82 2.99 -15.01
C SER A 158 2.08 1.66 -14.87
N GLY A 159 1.31 1.26 -15.88
CA GLY A 159 0.67 -0.05 -15.96
C GLY A 159 1.68 -1.20 -15.98
N TRP A 160 2.76 -1.09 -16.77
CA TRP A 160 3.81 -2.11 -16.84
C TRP A 160 4.54 -2.25 -15.50
N TYR A 161 4.87 -1.12 -14.88
CA TYR A 161 5.46 -1.06 -13.56
C TYR A 161 4.56 -1.75 -12.52
N ARG A 162 3.27 -1.39 -12.46
CA ARG A 162 2.30 -2.03 -11.54
C ARG A 162 2.24 -3.54 -11.72
N ARG A 163 2.19 -4.04 -12.97
CA ARG A 163 2.19 -5.49 -13.25
C ARG A 163 3.47 -6.18 -12.76
N ARG A 164 4.63 -5.54 -12.92
CA ARG A 164 5.91 -6.08 -12.44
C ARG A 164 5.97 -6.12 -10.92
N VAL A 165 5.56 -5.04 -10.25
CA VAL A 165 5.50 -4.96 -8.78
C VAL A 165 4.54 -6.00 -8.22
N GLN A 166 3.36 -6.18 -8.82
CA GLN A 166 2.41 -7.22 -8.40
C GLN A 166 3.00 -8.63 -8.50
N LYS A 167 3.68 -8.96 -9.60
CA LYS A 167 4.39 -10.25 -9.72
C LYS A 167 5.48 -10.41 -8.66
N MET A 168 6.23 -9.34 -8.35
CA MET A 168 7.23 -9.38 -7.29
C MET A 168 6.59 -9.58 -5.91
N LEU A 169 5.49 -8.89 -5.60
CA LEU A 169 4.76 -9.06 -4.34
C LEU A 169 4.32 -10.50 -4.15
N TRP A 170 3.83 -11.17 -5.20
CA TRP A 170 3.53 -12.61 -5.16
C TRP A 170 4.76 -13.46 -4.81
N VAL A 171 5.89 -13.21 -5.46
CA VAL A 171 7.14 -13.94 -5.19
C VAL A 171 7.63 -13.68 -3.76
N LEU A 172 7.58 -12.43 -3.29
CA LEU A 172 7.99 -12.07 -1.94
C LEU A 172 7.05 -12.65 -0.88
N ALA A 173 5.74 -12.60 -1.10
CA ALA A 173 4.75 -13.20 -0.20
C ALA A 173 4.97 -14.71 -0.10
N LEU A 174 5.15 -15.40 -1.24
CA LEU A 174 5.43 -16.83 -1.26
C LEU A 174 6.75 -17.16 -0.56
N ALA A 175 7.83 -16.43 -0.85
CA ALA A 175 9.13 -16.64 -0.22
C ALA A 175 9.07 -16.39 1.29
N LEU A 176 8.38 -15.34 1.73
CA LEU A 176 8.20 -15.00 3.15
C LEU A 176 7.39 -16.09 3.87
N VAL A 177 6.28 -16.53 3.28
CA VAL A 177 5.41 -17.56 3.85
C VAL A 177 6.11 -18.91 3.94
N VAL A 178 6.86 -19.31 2.92
CA VAL A 178 7.61 -20.58 2.92
C VAL A 178 8.79 -20.52 3.88
N SER A 179 9.54 -19.42 3.91
CA SER A 179 10.69 -19.26 4.82
C SER A 179 10.26 -19.26 6.29
N LEU A 180 9.21 -18.50 6.62
CA LEU A 180 8.65 -18.43 7.97
C LEU A 180 7.68 -19.59 8.27
N ASN A 181 7.39 -20.46 7.31
CA ASN A 181 6.44 -21.57 7.42
C ASN A 181 5.03 -21.17 7.92
N VAL A 182 4.55 -19.97 7.54
CA VAL A 182 3.28 -19.43 8.03
C VAL A 182 2.11 -20.09 7.33
N ASP A 183 1.35 -20.90 8.04
CA ASP A 183 0.18 -21.60 7.52
C ASP A 183 -1.09 -21.12 8.22
N SER A 184 -1.93 -20.38 7.49
CA SER A 184 -3.18 -19.83 7.98
C SER A 184 -4.17 -20.89 8.49
N LEU A 185 -4.18 -22.09 7.92
CA LEU A 185 -5.07 -23.17 8.36
C LEU A 185 -4.62 -23.71 9.72
N ARG A 186 -3.31 -23.91 9.90
CA ARG A 186 -2.74 -24.31 11.20
C ARG A 186 -2.90 -23.23 12.26
N ILE A 187 -2.71 -21.96 11.89
CA ILE A 187 -2.95 -20.84 12.79
C ILE A 187 -4.42 -20.81 13.22
N ALA A 188 -5.35 -20.96 12.28
CA ALA A 188 -6.78 -21.01 12.58
C ALA A 188 -7.14 -22.20 13.50
N GLU A 189 -6.61 -23.39 13.23
CA GLU A 189 -6.80 -24.59 14.06
C GLU A 189 -6.28 -24.38 15.49
N GLN A 190 -5.10 -23.79 15.64
CA GLN A 190 -4.53 -23.53 16.96
C GLN A 190 -5.31 -22.45 17.71
N LEU A 191 -5.70 -21.36 17.04
CA LEU A 191 -6.55 -20.33 17.66
C LEU A 191 -7.92 -20.90 18.05
N TRP A 192 -8.47 -21.83 17.27
CA TRP A 192 -9.73 -22.51 17.59
C TRP A 192 -9.59 -23.38 18.84
N THR A 193 -8.55 -24.21 18.87
CA THR A 193 -8.37 -25.25 19.90
C THR A 193 -7.77 -24.72 21.20
N GLN A 194 -6.86 -23.75 21.14
CA GLN A 194 -6.13 -23.24 22.30
C GLN A 194 -6.65 -21.87 22.76
N LYS A 195 -7.50 -21.88 23.79
CA LYS A 195 -8.08 -20.65 24.37
C LYS A 195 -7.03 -19.63 24.82
N ALA A 196 -5.92 -20.09 25.40
CA ALA A 196 -4.86 -19.22 25.91
C ALA A 196 -4.16 -18.44 24.78
N VAL A 197 -3.78 -19.13 23.69
CA VAL A 197 -3.15 -18.51 22.52
C VAL A 197 -4.12 -17.52 21.86
N ARG A 198 -5.39 -17.92 21.70
CA ARG A 198 -6.42 -17.03 21.16
C ARG A 198 -6.58 -15.75 21.97
N ALA A 199 -6.70 -15.85 23.29
CA ALA A 199 -6.82 -14.69 24.17
C ALA A 199 -5.60 -13.76 24.08
N ALA A 200 -4.39 -14.33 24.03
CA ALA A 200 -3.15 -13.55 23.89
C ALA A 200 -3.10 -12.80 22.54
N VAL A 201 -3.44 -13.46 21.43
CA VAL A 201 -3.45 -12.84 20.10
C VAL A 201 -4.51 -11.74 20.01
N VAL A 202 -5.71 -11.97 20.54
CA VAL A 202 -6.79 -10.97 20.55
C VAL A 202 -6.39 -9.73 21.36
N ALA A 203 -5.80 -9.90 22.55
CA ALA A 203 -5.35 -8.79 23.37
C ALA A 203 -4.31 -7.90 22.65
N ARG A 204 -3.44 -8.51 21.85
CA ARG A 204 -2.45 -7.78 21.02
C ARG A 204 -3.11 -7.08 19.84
N ALA A 205 -4.02 -7.77 19.16
CA ALA A 205 -4.76 -7.20 18.05
C ALA A 205 -5.61 -5.98 18.47
N GLU A 206 -6.16 -5.96 19.69
CA GLU A 206 -6.86 -4.80 20.27
C GLU A 206 -5.91 -3.62 20.58
N ALA A 207 -4.63 -3.91 20.89
CA ALA A 207 -3.62 -2.88 21.17
C ALA A 207 -3.12 -2.19 19.89
N VAL A 208 -3.25 -2.83 18.72
CA VAL A 208 -2.88 -2.23 17.44
C VAL A 208 -3.91 -1.20 17.02
N ARG A 209 -3.62 0.05 17.33
CA ARG A 209 -4.35 1.20 16.79
C ARG A 209 -3.92 1.43 15.33
N PRO A 210 -4.84 1.87 14.46
CA PRO A 210 -4.50 2.18 13.09
C PRO A 210 -3.51 3.35 13.05
N ALA A 211 -2.23 3.03 12.86
CA ALA A 211 -1.25 3.99 12.37
C ALA A 211 -1.47 4.08 10.85
N ALA A 212 -2.22 5.09 10.42
CA ALA A 212 -2.46 5.34 9.01
C ALA A 212 -1.11 5.54 8.27
N GLY A 213 -0.74 4.57 7.45
CA GLY A 213 -0.01 4.82 6.20
C GLY A 213 1.51 4.91 6.22
N SER A 214 2.22 4.75 7.34
CA SER A 214 3.69 4.57 7.30
C SER A 214 4.25 3.88 8.54
N SER A 215 4.07 2.56 8.61
CA SER A 215 4.81 1.77 9.59
C SER A 215 6.28 1.80 9.19
N SER A 216 7.11 2.57 9.92
CA SER A 216 8.57 2.50 9.72
C SER A 216 9.02 1.04 9.83
N VAL A 217 10.07 0.64 9.10
CA VAL A 217 10.65 -0.72 9.17
C VAL A 217 10.91 -1.15 10.62
N ARG A 218 11.21 -0.20 11.52
CA ARG A 218 11.37 -0.44 12.97
C ARG A 218 10.09 -0.78 13.70
N ALA A 219 8.95 -0.20 13.33
CA ALA A 219 7.64 -0.58 13.88
C ALA A 219 7.29 -2.01 13.44
N ILE A 220 7.50 -2.32 12.16
CA ILE A 220 7.24 -3.65 11.59
C ILE A 220 8.13 -4.73 12.22
N ALA A 221 9.41 -4.42 12.46
CA ALA A 221 10.32 -5.34 13.15
C ALA A 221 9.89 -5.63 14.59
N ARG A 222 9.31 -4.65 15.30
CA ARG A 222 8.72 -4.87 16.63
C ARG A 222 7.51 -5.78 16.54
N ASP A 223 6.58 -5.48 15.63
CA ASP A 223 5.36 -6.28 15.46
C ASP A 223 5.68 -7.75 15.09
N VAL A 224 6.71 -7.99 14.27
CA VAL A 224 7.17 -9.36 13.93
C VAL A 224 7.87 -10.04 15.10
N THR A 225 8.68 -9.32 15.89
CA THR A 225 9.32 -9.89 17.09
C THR A 225 8.28 -10.20 18.17
N GLU A 226 7.21 -9.43 18.23
CA GLU A 226 6.08 -9.67 19.14
C GLU A 226 5.23 -10.89 18.72
N LEU A 227 5.21 -11.25 17.43
CA LEU A 227 4.62 -12.52 16.97
C LEU A 227 5.38 -13.75 17.48
N ASP A 228 6.70 -13.67 17.62
CA ASP A 228 7.52 -14.78 18.16
C ASP A 228 7.22 -15.05 19.64
N GLN A 229 6.75 -14.02 20.37
CA GLN A 229 6.33 -14.15 21.76
C GLN A 229 4.92 -14.74 21.91
N LEU A 230 4.12 -14.71 20.85
CA LEU A 230 2.84 -15.40 20.78
C LEU A 230 3.17 -16.83 20.35
N ALA A 231 2.72 -17.85 21.08
CA ALA A 231 2.94 -19.26 20.76
C ALA A 231 2.17 -19.73 19.50
N ILE A 232 2.25 -18.94 18.42
CA ILE A 232 1.67 -19.16 17.10
C ILE A 232 2.58 -20.17 16.38
N PRO A 233 2.03 -21.09 15.55
CA PRO A 233 2.82 -22.13 14.94
C PRO A 233 3.53 -21.56 13.70
N ILE A 234 4.61 -20.81 13.94
CA ILE A 234 5.49 -20.23 12.92
C ILE A 234 6.81 -21.02 12.94
N GLY A 235 7.42 -21.19 11.77
CA GLY A 235 8.71 -21.87 11.61
C GLY A 235 8.60 -23.37 11.33
N TRP A 236 9.71 -23.95 10.90
CA TRP A 236 9.81 -25.38 10.56
C TRP A 236 10.09 -26.20 11.82
N THR A 237 9.09 -26.93 12.33
CA THR A 237 9.24 -27.85 13.46
C THR A 237 9.37 -29.30 13.01
N ALA A 238 9.98 -30.18 13.83
CA ALA A 238 10.11 -31.61 13.53
C ALA A 238 8.76 -32.33 13.32
N GLU A 239 7.69 -31.85 13.99
CA GLU A 239 6.30 -32.29 13.78
C GLU A 239 5.74 -31.96 12.38
N SER A 240 6.46 -31.16 11.59
CA SER A 240 6.08 -30.87 10.21
C SER A 240 6.46 -32.01 9.24
N ARG A 241 7.21 -33.01 9.70
CA ARG A 241 7.51 -34.22 8.91
C ARG A 241 6.30 -35.17 8.96
N PRO A 242 5.69 -35.49 7.81
CA PRO A 242 4.58 -36.42 7.81
C PRO A 242 5.09 -37.85 8.04
N ASP A 243 4.95 -38.34 9.26
CA ASP A 243 5.23 -39.74 9.59
C ASP A 243 3.94 -40.57 9.40
N GLY A 244 3.95 -41.51 8.44
CA GLY A 244 2.86 -42.50 8.30
C GLY A 244 2.53 -42.93 6.87
N LYS A 245 2.19 -44.22 6.72
CA LYS A 245 1.75 -44.87 5.49
C LYS A 245 0.36 -44.36 5.09
N GLY A 246 0.26 -43.54 4.04
CA GLY A 246 -1.01 -43.21 3.35
C GLY A 246 -1.53 -41.77 3.52
N GLU A 247 -1.54 -41.21 4.73
CA GLU A 247 -2.11 -39.87 4.99
C GLU A 247 -1.17 -38.70 4.70
N TRP A 248 0.10 -38.99 4.40
CA TRP A 248 1.13 -37.97 4.19
C TRP A 248 0.82 -37.04 3.02
N LEU A 249 0.22 -37.56 1.94
CA LEU A 249 -0.18 -36.76 0.77
C LEU A 249 -1.22 -35.71 1.13
N LEU A 250 -2.28 -36.09 1.86
CA LEU A 250 -3.33 -35.17 2.26
C LEU A 250 -2.78 -34.08 3.19
N ARG A 251 -1.90 -34.43 4.13
CA ARG A 251 -1.24 -33.45 5.01
C ARG A 251 -0.37 -32.46 4.23
N ILE A 252 0.36 -32.92 3.22
CA ILE A 252 1.13 -32.04 2.33
C ILE A 252 0.19 -31.13 1.54
N VAL A 253 -0.91 -31.65 1.00
CA VAL A 253 -1.88 -30.85 0.24
C VAL A 253 -2.50 -29.76 1.12
N VAL A 254 -2.94 -30.09 2.34
CA VAL A 254 -3.48 -29.11 3.30
C VAL A 254 -2.43 -28.07 3.67
N LYS A 255 -1.18 -28.49 3.90
CA LYS A 255 -0.07 -27.58 4.18
C LYS A 255 0.19 -26.62 3.03
N ILE A 256 0.27 -27.14 1.80
CA ILE A 256 0.44 -26.31 0.59
C ILE A 256 -0.74 -25.36 0.45
N LEU A 257 -1.97 -25.82 0.68
CA LEU A 257 -3.16 -24.98 0.62
C LEU A 257 -3.11 -23.85 1.65
N GLY A 258 -2.71 -24.14 2.89
CA GLY A 258 -2.54 -23.14 3.94
C GLY A 258 -1.45 -22.10 3.62
N LEU A 259 -0.31 -22.54 3.09
CA LEU A 259 0.74 -21.64 2.62
C LEU A 259 0.27 -20.77 1.44
N LEU A 260 -0.47 -21.35 0.48
CA LEU A 260 -1.01 -20.61 -0.67
C LEU A 260 -2.08 -19.60 -0.25
N LEU A 261 -2.97 -19.97 0.68
CA LEU A 261 -3.97 -19.05 1.24
C LEU A 261 -3.31 -17.88 1.95
N THR A 262 -2.26 -18.16 2.73
CA THR A 262 -1.47 -17.13 3.42
C THR A 262 -0.79 -16.23 2.39
N ALA A 263 -0.10 -16.78 1.40
CA ALA A 263 0.55 -16.00 0.34
C ALA A 263 -0.46 -15.12 -0.43
N ALA A 264 -1.62 -15.67 -0.78
CA ALA A 264 -2.71 -14.92 -1.41
C ALA A 264 -3.23 -13.78 -0.51
N ALA A 265 -3.43 -14.05 0.78
CA ALA A 265 -3.85 -13.04 1.75
C ALA A 265 -2.84 -11.87 1.81
N LEU A 266 -1.54 -12.15 1.84
CA LEU A 266 -0.49 -11.12 1.88
C LEU A 266 -0.51 -10.20 0.64
N THR A 267 -0.95 -10.69 -0.52
CA THR A 267 -1.00 -9.88 -1.74
C THR A 267 -2.08 -8.79 -1.73
N LEU A 268 -3.11 -8.94 -0.88
CA LEU A 268 -4.13 -7.91 -0.66
C LEU A 268 -3.54 -6.68 0.06
N GLY A 269 -2.41 -6.86 0.75
CA GLY A 269 -1.67 -5.80 1.41
C GLY A 269 -2.26 -5.38 2.76
N ALA A 270 -1.46 -4.65 3.52
CA ALA A 270 -1.82 -4.24 4.88
C ALA A 270 -3.07 -3.34 4.93
N PRO A 271 -3.27 -2.35 4.03
CA PRO A 271 -4.44 -1.48 4.08
C PRO A 271 -5.78 -2.23 4.04
N PHE A 272 -5.86 -3.29 3.23
CA PHE A 272 -7.05 -4.14 3.16
C PHE A 272 -7.32 -4.82 4.51
N TRP A 273 -6.32 -5.51 5.07
CA TRP A 273 -6.51 -6.25 6.32
C TRP A 273 -6.72 -5.35 7.53
N PHE A 274 -6.17 -4.13 7.55
CA PHE A 274 -6.47 -3.14 8.57
C PHE A 274 -7.92 -2.67 8.55
N ASP A 275 -8.50 -2.44 7.36
CA ASP A 275 -9.91 -2.10 7.22
C ASP A 275 -10.80 -3.25 7.71
N VAL A 276 -10.46 -4.50 7.35
CA VAL A 276 -11.16 -5.70 7.84
C VAL A 276 -11.02 -5.84 9.36
N LEU A 277 -9.82 -5.67 9.92
CA LEU A 277 -9.56 -5.72 11.36
C LEU A 277 -10.42 -4.69 12.11
N SER A 278 -10.46 -3.46 11.58
CA SER A 278 -11.23 -2.35 12.14
C SER A 278 -12.74 -2.63 12.12
N LYS A 279 -13.25 -3.21 11.03
CA LYS A 279 -14.67 -3.60 10.92
C LYS A 279 -15.03 -4.70 11.93
N VAL A 280 -14.19 -5.73 12.06
CA VAL A 280 -14.42 -6.83 13.01
C VAL A 280 -14.30 -6.34 14.45
N ALA A 281 -13.34 -5.47 14.77
CA ALA A 281 -13.22 -4.84 16.08
C ALA A 281 -14.49 -4.06 16.48
N ARG A 282 -15.07 -3.29 15.54
CA ARG A 282 -16.32 -2.55 15.77
C ARG A 282 -17.51 -3.47 16.02
N LEU A 283 -17.61 -4.58 15.29
CA LEU A 283 -18.68 -5.57 15.48
C LEU A 283 -18.56 -6.25 16.86
N ARG A 284 -17.33 -6.49 17.33
CA ARG A 284 -17.04 -6.97 18.67
C ARG A 284 -17.43 -5.95 19.75
N SER A 285 -17.15 -4.66 19.53
CA SER A 285 -17.44 -3.59 20.49
C SER A 285 -18.89 -3.11 20.50
N ALA A 286 -19.61 -3.18 19.38
CA ALA A 286 -21.00 -2.72 19.25
C ALA A 286 -22.02 -3.56 20.06
N GLY A 287 -21.59 -4.69 20.63
CA GLY A 287 -22.34 -5.45 21.64
C GLY A 287 -22.15 -4.96 23.08
N ALA A 288 -21.33 -3.93 23.32
CA ALA A 288 -21.26 -3.28 24.63
C ALA A 288 -22.44 -2.29 24.74
N PRO A 289 -23.23 -2.32 25.84
CA PRO A 289 -24.29 -1.33 26.04
C PRO A 289 -23.66 0.07 25.97
N PRO A 290 -24.35 1.07 25.39
CA PRO A 290 -23.81 2.41 25.27
C PRO A 290 -23.37 2.89 26.65
N PRO A 291 -22.21 3.59 26.77
CA PRO A 291 -21.82 4.20 28.03
C PRO A 291 -22.97 5.07 28.53
N ALA A 292 -23.21 5.07 29.84
CA ALA A 292 -24.35 5.66 30.56
C ALA A 292 -24.53 7.20 30.43
N THR A 293 -24.14 7.77 29.30
CA THR A 293 -24.22 9.19 28.95
C THR A 293 -25.54 9.53 28.25
N ASP A 294 -26.22 8.56 27.63
CA ASP A 294 -27.51 8.80 26.97
C ASP A 294 -28.73 8.65 27.91
N ALA A 295 -28.60 7.94 29.04
CA ALA A 295 -29.66 7.85 30.04
C ALA A 295 -29.92 9.20 30.75
N VAL A 296 -28.89 10.04 30.88
CA VAL A 296 -29.00 11.39 31.46
C VAL A 296 -29.66 12.37 30.48
N ARG A 297 -29.57 12.12 29.17
CA ARG A 297 -30.13 13.01 28.14
C ARG A 297 -31.63 12.77 27.89
N ARG A 298 -32.15 11.61 28.28
CA ARG A 298 -33.55 11.22 28.03
C ARG A 298 -34.49 11.44 29.22
N GLY A 299 -34.01 11.97 30.35
CA GLY A 299 -34.87 12.28 31.50
C GLY A 299 -35.47 11.08 32.22
N GLU A 300 -35.07 9.85 31.87
CA GLU A 300 -35.65 8.61 32.42
C GLU A 300 -35.06 8.21 33.78
N GLY A 301 -34.10 9.00 34.31
CA GLY A 301 -33.41 8.73 35.58
C GLY A 301 -34.06 9.33 36.84
N GLU A 302 -35.13 10.11 36.73
CA GLU A 302 -35.76 10.77 37.88
C GLU A 302 -36.89 9.95 38.51
N GLU A 303 -37.60 9.10 37.75
CA GLU A 303 -38.76 8.36 38.26
C GLU A 303 -38.40 7.17 39.17
N THR A 304 -37.16 6.65 39.09
CA THR A 304 -36.75 5.50 39.92
C THR A 304 -36.16 5.88 41.28
N ARG A 305 -36.16 7.16 41.67
CA ARG A 305 -35.67 7.60 42.99
C ARG A 305 -36.76 7.93 44.02
N ALA A 306 -38.04 7.84 43.66
CA ALA A 306 -39.14 7.99 44.62
C ALA A 306 -39.37 6.67 45.38
N GLY A 307 -38.52 6.42 46.38
CA GLY A 307 -38.80 5.43 47.42
C GLY A 307 -39.94 5.90 48.35
N PRO A 308 -40.62 4.98 49.06
CA PRO A 308 -41.77 5.32 49.89
C PRO A 308 -41.34 5.90 51.25
N GLY A 309 -41.86 7.07 51.59
CA GLY A 309 -42.09 7.51 52.98
C GLY A 309 -40.97 8.29 53.70
N ALA A 310 -41.25 9.56 54.00
CA ALA A 310 -40.88 10.27 55.24
C ALA A 310 -41.67 11.60 55.24
N ALA A 311 -42.79 11.73 55.95
CA ALA A 311 -42.86 11.95 57.40
C ALA A 311 -41.98 13.12 57.88
N GLY A 312 -42.59 14.30 57.95
CA GLY A 312 -42.59 15.10 59.18
C GLY A 312 -41.53 16.20 59.36
N LEU A 313 -42.07 17.39 59.68
CA LEU A 313 -41.51 18.46 60.53
C LEU A 313 -40.49 19.40 59.87
N ALA A 314 -40.51 20.72 60.04
CA ALA A 314 -41.44 21.65 60.66
C ALA A 314 -40.93 23.07 60.34
N SER A 315 -41.84 24.01 60.11
CA SER A 315 -41.61 25.44 60.39
C SER A 315 -42.97 26.08 60.71
N ALA A 316 -43.13 26.45 61.97
CA ALA A 316 -44.26 27.13 62.61
C ALA A 316 -44.29 28.65 62.27
N PRO A 317 -45.11 29.48 62.94
CA PRO A 317 -46.55 29.41 63.22
C PRO A 317 -47.29 30.63 62.63
N GLU A 318 -48.62 30.58 62.50
CA GLU A 318 -49.41 31.81 62.55
C GLU A 318 -50.69 31.61 63.38
N VAL A 319 -50.80 32.45 64.40
CA VAL A 319 -51.85 32.53 65.40
C VAL A 319 -53.02 33.32 64.81
N LYS A 320 -54.23 32.77 64.88
CA LYS A 320 -55.49 33.53 65.07
C LYS A 320 -56.65 32.57 65.37
N GLY A 321 -57.26 32.73 66.54
CA GLY A 321 -58.53 32.12 66.94
C GLY A 321 -58.43 31.19 68.12
#